data_AF-A0A9P5VVI6-F1
#
_entry.id   AF-A0A9P5VVI6-F1
#
_cell.length_a   1.000
_cell.length_b   1.000
_cell.length_c   1.000
_cell.angle_alpha   90.00
_cell.angle_beta   90.00
_cell.angle_gamma   90.00
#
_symmetry.space_group_name_H-M   'P 1'
#
loop_
_entity.id
_entity.type
_entity.pdbx_description
1 polymer ?
#
loop_
_entity_poly.entity_id
_entity_poly.type
_entity_poly.pdbx_seq_one_letter_code
_entity_poly.pdbx_strand_id
1 'polypeptide(L)'
;MGHMAMGYPPAQGFDVANQKADGIIHAFMGFEGKPFPCGGYGKGAVTTLKAGEIINVRFWNFDMKKENYGQMPYKEGLKSARHGGGACEFSLSYDGGKKWGVIAQYTKSCPDIYYEWPVLIPPNIRECKNSNKCLFSWSWVAAKIGQFYHHCSNVIIEGSPTGIVPSLNMTVVDTPDLGQKDDTTAEGDGITGKGQGPDPKEIAYNKGDNYSKPGAKGIDLLLNTKRDKSKDRED
;
A
#
# COMPACT_ATOMS: atom_id res chain seq x y z
N MET A 1 -10.72 14.38 -7.29
CA MET A 1 -10.89 13.18 -6.46
C MET A 1 -9.77 12.21 -6.77
N GLY A 2 -9.02 11.77 -5.76
CA GLY A 2 -7.93 10.83 -5.91
C GLY A 2 -8.33 9.44 -5.45
N HIS A 3 -8.03 8.44 -6.28
CA HIS A 3 -8.63 7.12 -6.22
C HIS A 3 -7.69 6.12 -6.88
N MET A 4 -6.87 5.45 -6.08
CA MET A 4 -5.84 4.52 -6.54
C MET A 4 -6.04 3.20 -5.82
N ALA A 5 -5.86 2.08 -6.52
CA ALA A 5 -5.87 0.75 -5.93
C ALA A 5 -4.64 -0.06 -6.34
N MET A 6 -4.24 -1.03 -5.52
CA MET A 6 -3.14 -1.92 -5.87
C MET A 6 -3.62 -2.93 -6.93
N GLY A 7 -3.07 -2.83 -8.14
CA GLY A 7 -3.43 -3.69 -9.27
C GLY A 7 -2.56 -4.95 -9.36
N TYR A 8 -1.29 -4.86 -8.93
CA TYR A 8 -0.41 -6.01 -8.77
C TYR A 8 0.44 -5.91 -7.49
N PRO A 9 0.53 -6.96 -6.65
CA PRO A 9 -0.27 -8.18 -6.73
C PRO A 9 -1.78 -7.84 -6.63
N PRO A 10 -2.67 -8.61 -7.28
CA PRO A 10 -4.08 -8.22 -7.34
C PRO A 10 -4.69 -8.08 -5.95
N ALA A 11 -5.23 -6.90 -5.64
CA ALA A 11 -5.87 -6.68 -4.36
C ALA A 11 -7.21 -7.41 -4.24
N GLN A 12 -7.63 -7.67 -3.02
CA GLN A 12 -8.99 -8.05 -2.68
C GLN A 12 -9.96 -7.00 -3.21
N GLY A 13 -11.11 -7.44 -3.74
CA GLY A 13 -12.03 -6.59 -4.49
C GLY A 13 -11.71 -6.47 -5.99
N PHE A 14 -10.58 -7.03 -6.46
CA PHE A 14 -10.37 -7.27 -7.90
C PHE A 14 -10.83 -8.66 -8.31
N ASP A 15 -11.70 -8.70 -9.31
CA ASP A 15 -12.01 -9.87 -10.11
C ASP A 15 -11.02 -9.94 -11.28
N VAL A 16 -9.95 -10.70 -11.08
CA VAL A 16 -8.88 -10.89 -12.07
C VAL A 16 -9.40 -11.60 -13.33
N ALA A 17 -10.34 -12.54 -13.18
CA ALA A 17 -10.85 -13.33 -14.30
C ALA A 17 -11.65 -12.44 -15.27
N ASN A 18 -12.41 -11.49 -14.73
CA ASN A 18 -13.20 -10.56 -15.53
C ASN A 18 -12.54 -9.19 -15.73
N GLN A 19 -11.33 -9.00 -15.20
CA GLN A 19 -10.57 -7.74 -15.24
C GLN A 19 -11.41 -6.56 -14.73
N LYS A 20 -12.08 -6.78 -13.59
CA LYS A 20 -13.02 -5.84 -13.00
C LYS A 20 -12.63 -5.53 -11.56
N ALA A 21 -12.75 -4.27 -11.17
CA ALA A 21 -12.65 -3.82 -9.79
C ALA A 21 -14.04 -3.57 -9.20
N ASP A 22 -14.19 -3.80 -7.90
CA ASP A 22 -15.27 -3.21 -7.13
C ASP A 22 -15.25 -1.66 -7.24
N GLY A 23 -16.43 -1.04 -7.26
CA GLY A 23 -16.58 0.38 -7.56
C GLY A 23 -15.95 1.32 -6.53
N ILE A 24 -15.78 0.87 -5.27
CA ILE A 24 -15.20 1.70 -4.20
C ILE A 24 -13.81 1.22 -3.77
N ILE A 25 -13.23 0.24 -4.46
CA ILE A 25 -11.92 -0.33 -4.08
C ILE A 25 -10.86 0.77 -3.96
N HIS A 26 -10.89 1.73 -4.86
CA HIS A 26 -9.93 2.83 -4.94
C HIS A 26 -10.12 3.91 -3.86
N ALA A 27 -11.12 3.80 -2.99
CA ALA A 27 -11.43 4.81 -1.98
C ALA A 27 -10.63 4.60 -0.69
N PHE A 28 -10.50 5.68 0.09
CA PHE A 28 -9.83 5.69 1.39
C PHE A 28 -10.64 4.95 2.46
N MET A 29 -10.00 4.59 3.58
CA MET A 29 -10.66 3.95 4.72
C MET A 29 -11.70 4.90 5.35
N GLY A 30 -12.88 4.38 5.67
CA GLY A 30 -14.02 5.14 6.16
C GLY A 30 -14.93 5.73 5.07
N PHE A 31 -14.50 5.78 3.80
CA PHE A 31 -15.37 6.18 2.69
C PHE A 31 -16.56 5.23 2.58
N GLU A 32 -17.78 5.75 2.69
CA GLU A 32 -19.02 4.96 2.71
C GLU A 32 -18.99 3.78 3.71
N GLY A 33 -18.27 3.96 4.83
CA GLY A 33 -18.14 2.93 5.87
C GLY A 33 -17.13 1.83 5.55
N LYS A 34 -16.28 1.98 4.52
CA LYS A 34 -15.21 1.04 4.18
C LYS A 34 -14.29 0.79 5.40
N PRO A 35 -14.27 -0.41 5.99
CA PRO A 35 -13.56 -0.65 7.25
C PRO A 35 -12.08 -0.97 7.03
N PHE A 36 -11.28 -0.74 8.06
CA PHE A 36 -9.94 -1.31 8.19
C PHE A 36 -10.02 -2.72 8.84
N PRO A 37 -9.17 -3.68 8.45
CA PRO A 37 -8.20 -3.64 7.36
C PRO A 37 -8.82 -4.00 6.00
N CYS A 38 -8.02 -3.83 4.94
CA CYS A 38 -8.29 -4.30 3.58
C CYS A 38 -9.60 -3.78 2.94
N GLY A 39 -10.30 -2.82 3.53
CA GLY A 39 -11.61 -2.38 3.06
C GLY A 39 -12.76 -3.36 3.36
N GLY A 40 -12.55 -4.37 4.20
CA GLY A 40 -13.55 -5.40 4.49
C GLY A 40 -13.80 -6.39 3.35
N TYR A 41 -13.00 -6.34 2.27
CA TYR A 41 -13.16 -7.27 1.15
C TYR A 41 -12.82 -8.71 1.55
N GLY A 42 -13.55 -9.66 0.96
CA GLY A 42 -13.27 -11.08 1.08
C GLY A 42 -12.00 -11.51 0.34
N LYS A 43 -11.68 -12.80 0.44
CA LYS A 43 -10.54 -13.41 -0.25
C LYS A 43 -10.58 -13.13 -1.75
N GLY A 44 -9.48 -12.59 -2.28
CA GLY A 44 -9.26 -12.37 -3.71
C GLY A 44 -8.36 -13.44 -4.35
N ALA A 45 -7.83 -13.11 -5.52
CA ALA A 45 -6.81 -13.93 -6.18
C ALA A 45 -5.58 -14.13 -5.28
N VAL A 46 -4.92 -15.29 -5.43
CA VAL A 46 -3.74 -15.66 -4.64
C VAL A 46 -2.47 -15.47 -5.47
N THR A 47 -1.53 -14.69 -4.96
CA THR A 47 -0.20 -14.54 -5.57
C THR A 47 0.84 -15.33 -4.77
N THR A 48 1.67 -16.13 -5.44
CA THR A 48 2.83 -16.75 -4.79
C THR A 48 3.99 -15.77 -4.78
N LEU A 49 4.54 -15.53 -3.60
CA LEU A 49 5.71 -14.69 -3.34
C LEU A 49 6.88 -15.58 -2.91
N LYS A 50 8.05 -15.41 -3.51
CA LYS A 50 9.27 -16.16 -3.26
C LYS A 50 10.26 -15.32 -2.47
N ALA A 51 10.84 -15.92 -1.43
CA ALA A 51 11.90 -15.29 -0.67
C ALA A 51 13.05 -14.85 -1.59
N GLY A 52 13.50 -13.60 -1.43
CA GLY A 52 14.57 -12.98 -2.20
C GLY A 52 14.16 -12.45 -3.57
N GLU A 53 12.91 -12.65 -4.00
CA GLU A 53 12.44 -12.04 -5.24
C GLU A 53 12.09 -10.56 -5.05
N ILE A 54 12.17 -9.80 -6.14
CA ILE A 54 11.65 -8.44 -6.20
C ILE A 54 10.35 -8.48 -6.97
N ILE A 55 9.25 -8.09 -6.32
CA ILE A 55 7.98 -7.86 -7.00
C ILE A 55 7.87 -6.39 -7.39
N ASN A 56 7.35 -6.13 -8.59
CA ASN A 56 7.09 -4.78 -9.07
C ASN A 56 5.62 -4.46 -8.82
N VAL A 57 5.35 -3.79 -7.70
CA VAL A 57 3.98 -3.36 -7.37
C VAL A 57 3.50 -2.33 -8.41
N ARG A 58 2.26 -2.49 -8.86
CA ARG A 58 1.63 -1.64 -9.87
C ARG A 58 0.24 -1.21 -9.41
N PHE A 59 -0.19 -0.05 -9.86
CA PHE A 59 -1.45 0.55 -9.43
C PHE A 59 -2.48 0.63 -10.55
N TRP A 60 -3.73 0.50 -10.16
CA TRP A 60 -4.94 0.67 -10.96
C TRP A 60 -5.71 1.91 -10.51
N ASN A 61 -6.48 2.51 -11.41
CA ASN A 61 -7.50 3.50 -11.06
C ASN A 61 -8.76 3.37 -11.92
N PHE A 62 -9.81 4.09 -11.57
CA PHE A 62 -11.13 4.01 -12.22
C PHE A 62 -11.14 4.43 -13.70
N ASP A 63 -10.14 5.18 -14.15
CA ASP A 63 -10.01 5.57 -15.56
C ASP A 63 -9.47 4.41 -16.44
N MET A 64 -8.99 3.33 -15.82
CA MET A 64 -8.56 2.13 -16.55
C MET A 64 -9.76 1.33 -17.07
N LYS A 65 -9.79 1.12 -18.38
CA LYS A 65 -10.75 0.24 -19.05
C LYS A 65 -10.27 -1.21 -19.05
N LYS A 66 -11.22 -2.15 -19.22
CA LYS A 66 -10.98 -3.60 -19.21
C LYS A 66 -9.87 -4.00 -20.19
N GLU A 67 -9.88 -3.44 -21.39
CA GLU A 67 -8.93 -3.76 -22.47
C GLU A 67 -7.48 -3.37 -22.12
N ASN A 68 -7.33 -2.49 -21.14
CA ASN A 68 -6.07 -1.88 -20.75
C ASN A 68 -5.54 -2.42 -19.41
N TYR A 69 -6.26 -3.38 -18.79
CA TYR A 69 -5.93 -3.92 -17.49
C TYR A 69 -4.55 -4.61 -17.45
N GLY A 70 -4.18 -5.32 -18.52
CA GLY A 70 -2.88 -5.98 -18.66
C GLY A 70 -1.70 -5.03 -18.93
N GLN A 71 -1.94 -3.73 -19.08
CA GLN A 71 -0.93 -2.75 -19.52
C GLN A 71 -0.34 -1.95 -18.35
N MET A 72 -0.51 -2.38 -17.10
CA MET A 72 0.16 -1.74 -15.97
C MET A 72 1.68 -2.02 -15.98
N PRO A 73 2.56 -1.04 -15.67
CA PRO A 73 2.23 0.37 -15.48
C PRO A 73 1.91 1.04 -16.81
N TYR A 74 1.03 2.03 -16.76
CA TYR A 74 0.65 2.78 -17.96
C TYR A 74 1.80 3.66 -18.46
N LYS A 75 1.78 4.02 -19.74
CA LYS A 75 2.81 4.92 -20.33
C LYS A 75 2.42 6.39 -20.23
N GLU A 76 1.19 6.70 -20.65
CA GLU A 76 0.62 8.07 -20.71
C GLU A 76 -0.90 8.03 -20.91
N GLY A 77 -1.57 9.18 -20.81
CA GLY A 77 -2.94 9.36 -21.31
C GLY A 77 -4.08 8.98 -20.35
N LEU A 78 -3.79 8.50 -19.14
CA LEU A 78 -4.79 8.30 -18.09
C LEU A 78 -4.76 9.43 -17.05
N LYS A 79 -5.90 9.87 -16.53
CA LYS A 79 -5.83 10.83 -15.42
C LYS A 79 -5.37 10.07 -14.19
N SER A 80 -4.27 10.53 -13.60
CA SER A 80 -3.78 9.98 -12.34
C SER A 80 -4.39 10.78 -11.20
N ALA A 81 -4.92 10.04 -10.24
CA ALA A 81 -5.69 10.55 -9.13
C ALA A 81 -4.87 10.34 -7.83
N ARG A 82 -3.56 10.57 -7.93
CA ARG A 82 -2.53 10.30 -6.92
C ARG A 82 -2.43 11.33 -5.79
N HIS A 83 -3.30 12.35 -5.73
CA HIS A 83 -3.23 13.45 -4.74
C HIS A 83 -1.86 14.14 -4.57
N GLY A 84 -1.02 14.19 -5.63
CA GLY A 84 0.36 14.71 -5.52
C GLY A 84 1.33 13.75 -4.83
N GLY A 85 0.97 12.46 -4.80
CA GLY A 85 1.66 11.39 -4.10
C GLY A 85 1.40 11.39 -2.60
N GLY A 86 2.45 11.16 -1.84
CA GLY A 86 2.45 10.95 -0.40
C GLY A 86 3.39 9.82 0.01
N ALA A 87 3.08 9.18 1.12
CA ALA A 87 3.90 8.12 1.69
C ALA A 87 3.18 6.77 1.56
N CYS A 88 3.87 5.78 1.01
CA CYS A 88 3.39 4.42 0.93
C CYS A 88 4.22 3.49 1.79
N GLU A 89 3.55 2.47 2.33
CA GLU A 89 4.22 1.31 2.90
C GLU A 89 3.70 0.04 2.25
N PHE A 90 4.59 -0.94 2.14
CA PHE A 90 4.27 -2.29 1.71
C PHE A 90 4.58 -3.24 2.85
N SER A 91 3.60 -4.06 3.22
CA SER A 91 3.67 -4.84 4.46
C SER A 91 3.19 -6.27 4.25
N LEU A 92 3.59 -7.16 5.15
CA LEU A 92 3.11 -8.53 5.23
C LEU A 92 2.35 -8.73 6.54
N SER A 93 1.24 -9.47 6.46
CA SER A 93 0.51 -10.00 7.61
C SER A 93 0.58 -11.52 7.59
N TYR A 94 0.70 -12.13 8.77
CA TYR A 94 0.65 -13.59 8.96
C TYR A 94 -0.57 -14.06 9.78
N ASP A 95 -1.42 -13.13 10.19
CA ASP A 95 -2.51 -13.36 11.15
C ASP A 95 -3.89 -12.86 10.65
N GLY A 96 -4.04 -12.69 9.34
CA GLY A 96 -5.28 -12.26 8.70
C GLY A 96 -5.54 -10.76 8.80
N GLY A 97 -4.48 -9.95 8.90
CA GLY A 97 -4.55 -8.49 8.87
C GLY A 97 -4.63 -7.84 10.24
N LYS A 98 -4.32 -8.57 11.32
CA LYS A 98 -4.30 -8.01 12.69
C LYS A 98 -2.99 -7.28 12.96
N LYS A 99 -1.89 -7.77 12.39
CA LYS A 99 -0.56 -7.16 12.48
C LYS A 99 0.08 -7.07 11.11
N TRP A 100 0.79 -5.97 10.88
CA TRP A 100 1.40 -5.63 9.61
C TRP A 100 2.87 -5.30 9.81
N GLY A 101 3.74 -6.13 9.23
CA GLY A 101 5.18 -5.92 9.22
C GLY A 101 5.64 -5.30 7.90
N VAL A 102 6.14 -4.07 7.94
CA VAL A 102 6.63 -3.32 6.78
C VAL A 102 7.85 -4.00 6.17
N ILE A 103 7.90 -4.06 4.84
CA ILE A 103 9.01 -4.59 4.04
C ILE A 103 9.53 -3.63 2.96
N ALA A 104 8.81 -2.53 2.70
CA ALA A 104 9.29 -1.42 1.87
C ALA A 104 8.50 -0.15 2.17
N GLN A 105 9.12 1.00 1.97
CA GLN A 105 8.48 2.31 2.11
C GLN A 105 8.94 3.23 0.98
N TYR A 106 8.04 4.08 0.49
CA TYR A 106 8.35 5.11 -0.49
C TYR A 106 7.69 6.43 -0.09
N THR A 107 8.40 7.54 -0.24
CA THR A 107 7.88 8.87 0.11
C THR A 107 7.65 9.72 -1.13
N LYS A 108 6.94 10.84 -0.92
CA LYS A 108 6.65 11.89 -1.90
C LYS A 108 5.88 11.43 -3.12
N SER A 109 6.46 10.61 -3.98
CA SER A 109 5.89 10.28 -5.28
C SER A 109 5.00 9.02 -5.28
N CYS A 110 4.77 8.34 -4.16
CA CYS A 110 3.92 7.15 -4.14
C CYS A 110 2.47 7.47 -3.76
N PRO A 111 1.45 6.84 -4.37
CA PRO A 111 1.46 5.85 -5.46
C PRO A 111 1.34 6.51 -6.85
N ASP A 112 1.80 5.82 -7.91
CA ASP A 112 1.57 6.26 -9.29
C ASP A 112 1.25 5.09 -10.24
N ILE A 113 0.23 5.24 -11.09
CA ILE A 113 -0.13 4.26 -12.14
C ILE A 113 0.91 4.16 -13.26
N TYR A 114 1.79 5.15 -13.39
CA TYR A 114 2.80 5.25 -14.45
C TYR A 114 4.13 4.58 -14.11
N TYR A 115 4.28 4.05 -12.90
CA TYR A 115 5.53 3.52 -12.39
C TYR A 115 5.35 2.15 -11.75
N GLU A 116 6.42 1.37 -11.77
CA GLU A 116 6.55 0.19 -10.92
C GLU A 116 7.21 0.58 -9.61
N TRP A 117 6.82 -0.11 -8.55
CA TRP A 117 7.31 0.11 -7.20
C TRP A 117 7.96 -1.19 -6.72
N PRO A 118 9.28 -1.36 -6.91
CA PRO A 118 9.98 -2.58 -6.53
C PRO A 118 9.93 -2.83 -5.03
N VAL A 119 9.55 -4.03 -4.63
CA VAL A 119 9.52 -4.48 -3.23
C VAL A 119 10.26 -5.80 -3.15
N LEU A 120 11.32 -5.86 -2.35
CA LEU A 120 12.00 -7.11 -2.05
C LEU A 120 11.14 -7.92 -1.07
N ILE A 121 10.83 -9.16 -1.44
CA ILE A 121 10.37 -10.16 -0.49
C ILE A 121 11.60 -10.65 0.28
N PRO A 122 11.71 -10.45 1.60
CA PRO A 122 12.97 -10.69 2.30
C PRO A 122 13.53 -12.12 2.09
N PRO A 123 14.84 -12.29 1.85
CA PRO A 123 15.43 -13.60 1.62
C PRO A 123 15.25 -14.60 2.78
N ASN A 124 15.25 -14.12 4.02
CA ASN A 124 15.03 -14.95 5.21
C ASN A 124 13.60 -14.83 5.75
N ILE A 125 12.62 -14.54 4.89
CA ILE A 125 11.23 -14.41 5.30
C ILE A 125 10.66 -15.76 5.77
N ARG A 126 9.79 -15.73 6.80
CA ARG A 126 9.03 -16.90 7.25
C ARG A 126 8.09 -17.36 6.15
N GLU A 127 8.05 -18.67 5.88
CA GLU A 127 7.06 -19.23 4.96
C GLU A 127 5.63 -19.01 5.44
N CYS A 128 4.69 -18.91 4.50
CA CYS A 128 3.28 -18.99 4.83
C CYS A 128 2.46 -19.61 3.70
N LYS A 129 1.85 -20.75 4.02
CA LYS A 129 1.05 -21.54 3.07
C LYS A 129 -0.45 -21.28 3.19
N ASN A 130 -0.89 -20.55 4.22
CA ASN A 130 -2.30 -20.25 4.43
C ASN A 130 -2.65 -18.85 3.90
N SER A 131 -3.11 -18.80 2.65
CA SER A 131 -3.50 -17.55 1.98
C SER A 131 -4.74 -16.86 2.59
N ASN A 132 -5.44 -17.47 3.55
CA ASN A 132 -6.48 -16.77 4.34
C ASN A 132 -5.89 -15.93 5.49
N LYS A 133 -4.66 -16.23 5.90
CA LYS A 133 -3.94 -15.49 6.95
C LYS A 133 -2.86 -14.58 6.39
N CYS A 134 -2.26 -15.01 5.28
CA CYS A 134 -1.11 -14.34 4.71
C CYS A 134 -1.51 -13.36 3.64
N LEU A 135 -1.22 -12.10 3.93
CA LEU A 135 -1.62 -10.96 3.13
C LEU A 135 -0.39 -10.12 2.83
N PHE A 136 -0.28 -9.67 1.58
CA PHE A 136 0.58 -8.55 1.21
C PHE A 136 -0.30 -7.30 1.17
N SER A 137 0.14 -6.20 1.74
CA SER A 137 -0.61 -4.95 1.71
C SER A 137 0.16 -3.80 1.13
N TRP A 138 -0.59 -2.87 0.57
CA TRP A 138 -0.18 -1.52 0.29
C TRP A 138 -0.99 -0.57 1.20
N SER A 139 -0.31 0.33 1.88
CA SER A 139 -0.93 1.50 2.54
C SER A 139 -0.42 2.79 1.91
N TRP A 140 -1.24 3.84 1.98
CA TRP A 140 -0.87 5.17 1.50
C TRP A 140 -1.51 6.27 2.32
N VAL A 141 -0.67 7.19 2.81
CA VAL A 141 -1.08 8.48 3.38
C VAL A 141 -0.96 9.53 2.29
N ALA A 142 -2.09 10.13 1.90
CA ALA A 142 -2.14 11.10 0.80
C ALA A 142 -1.48 12.44 1.16
N ALA A 143 -0.85 13.09 0.17
CA ALA A 143 -0.11 14.31 0.43
C ALA A 143 -0.97 15.57 0.63
N LYS A 144 -2.10 15.67 -0.08
CA LYS A 144 -2.90 16.90 -0.14
C LYS A 144 -4.14 16.88 0.76
N ILE A 145 -4.47 15.74 1.34
CA ILE A 145 -5.73 15.52 2.07
C ILE A 145 -5.52 14.40 3.10
N GLY A 146 -6.12 14.53 4.29
CA GLY A 146 -6.09 13.51 5.35
C GLY A 146 -6.87 12.26 4.96
N GLN A 147 -6.27 11.44 4.11
CA GLN A 147 -6.85 10.20 3.60
C GLN A 147 -5.83 9.09 3.65
N PHE A 148 -6.26 7.99 4.25
CA PHE A 148 -5.50 6.76 4.35
C PHE A 148 -6.13 5.69 3.47
N TYR A 149 -5.33 5.11 2.59
CA TYR A 149 -5.73 4.00 1.73
C TYR A 149 -5.03 2.75 2.20
N HIS A 150 -5.73 1.62 2.15
CA HIS A 150 -5.15 0.34 2.55
C HIS A 150 -5.80 -0.80 1.76
N HIS A 151 -4.98 -1.54 1.02
CA HIS A 151 -5.38 -2.68 0.21
C HIS A 151 -4.54 -3.90 0.54
N CYS A 152 -5.15 -5.07 0.38
CA CYS A 152 -4.54 -6.35 0.69
C CYS A 152 -4.64 -7.28 -0.51
N SER A 153 -3.65 -8.12 -0.72
CA SER A 153 -3.67 -9.25 -1.66
C SER A 153 -3.46 -10.53 -0.86
N ASN A 154 -4.19 -11.58 -1.21
CA ASN A 154 -3.97 -12.89 -0.62
C ASN A 154 -2.70 -13.49 -1.20
N VAL A 155 -1.81 -13.99 -0.34
CA VAL A 155 -0.51 -14.49 -0.79
C VAL A 155 -0.17 -15.85 -0.19
N ILE A 156 0.64 -16.60 -0.93
CA ILE A 156 1.46 -17.69 -0.41
C ILE A 156 2.89 -17.19 -0.38
N ILE A 157 3.62 -17.41 0.71
CA ILE A 157 5.01 -17.01 0.85
C ILE A 157 5.87 -18.27 0.87
N GLU A 158 6.60 -18.50 -0.21
CA GLU A 158 7.65 -19.51 -0.33
C GLU A 158 8.93 -18.97 0.32
N GLY A 159 9.08 -19.26 1.62
CA GLY A 159 10.22 -18.84 2.43
C GLY A 159 10.76 -19.96 3.30
N SER A 160 11.40 -19.60 4.41
CA SER A 160 11.97 -20.58 5.34
C SER A 160 10.97 -20.95 6.45
N PRO A 161 10.83 -22.24 6.81
CA PRO A 161 10.10 -22.68 7.99
C PRO A 161 10.64 -22.13 9.30
N THR A 162 11.85 -21.57 9.33
CA THR A 162 12.48 -20.92 10.49
C THR A 162 12.77 -19.43 10.26
N GLY A 163 12.29 -18.86 9.15
CA GLY A 163 12.52 -17.46 8.77
C GLY A 163 11.91 -16.44 9.73
N ILE A 164 12.10 -15.15 9.43
CA ILE A 164 11.68 -14.04 10.29
C ILE A 164 10.36 -13.48 9.79
N VAL A 165 9.50 -13.05 10.70
CA VAL A 165 8.33 -12.21 10.40
C VAL A 165 8.75 -10.76 10.56
N PRO A 166 8.52 -9.86 9.58
CA PRO A 166 8.92 -8.46 9.69
C PRO A 166 8.27 -7.81 10.90
N SER A 167 9.05 -7.00 11.63
CA SER A 167 8.67 -6.50 12.96
C SER A 167 8.37 -5.00 13.02
N LEU A 168 8.74 -4.25 11.97
CA LEU A 168 8.39 -2.83 11.87
C LEU A 168 6.89 -2.71 11.63
N ASN A 169 6.16 -2.14 12.60
CA ASN A 169 4.71 -1.96 12.47
C ASN A 169 4.41 -0.95 11.37
N MET A 170 3.41 -1.29 10.54
CA MET A 170 2.84 -0.36 9.56
C MET A 170 2.16 0.82 10.26
N THR A 171 2.28 1.99 9.64
CA THR A 171 1.58 3.20 10.02
C THR A 171 0.11 3.10 9.63
N VAL A 172 -0.78 3.43 10.56
CA VAL A 172 -2.23 3.51 10.33
C VAL A 172 -2.68 4.84 10.90
N VAL A 173 -3.32 5.65 10.05
CA VAL A 173 -3.87 6.98 10.37
C VAL A 173 -5.22 7.13 9.68
N ASP A 174 -6.03 8.10 10.10
CA ASP A 174 -7.30 8.45 9.44
C ASP A 174 -8.22 7.23 9.17
N THR A 175 -8.28 6.31 10.14
CA THR A 175 -9.18 5.15 10.17
C THR A 175 -10.26 5.33 11.26
N PRO A 176 -11.46 5.85 10.91
CA PRO A 176 -12.46 6.23 11.91
C PRO A 176 -13.00 5.06 12.74
N ASP A 177 -13.04 3.87 12.16
CA ASP A 177 -13.48 2.62 12.82
C ASP A 177 -12.49 2.14 13.89
N LEU A 178 -11.22 2.54 13.79
CA LEU A 178 -10.22 2.39 14.85
C LEU A 178 -10.11 3.62 15.76
N GLY A 179 -10.95 4.63 15.56
CA GLY A 179 -10.95 5.88 16.35
C GLY A 179 -9.88 6.90 15.94
N GLN A 180 -9.19 6.70 14.81
CA GLN A 180 -8.19 7.65 14.30
C GLN A 180 -8.85 8.70 13.40
N LYS A 181 -8.64 9.99 13.70
CA LYS A 181 -9.24 11.13 12.98
C LYS A 181 -8.27 12.31 12.86
N ASP A 182 -7.01 11.99 12.58
CA ASP A 182 -5.88 12.88 12.81
C ASP A 182 -5.64 13.90 11.70
N ASP A 183 -6.42 13.85 10.60
CA ASP A 183 -6.24 14.65 9.36
C ASP A 183 -4.76 14.63 8.95
N THR A 184 -4.21 13.43 8.84
CA THR A 184 -2.77 13.22 8.63
C THR A 184 -2.46 13.20 7.13
N THR A 185 -1.51 14.03 6.76
CA THR A 185 -0.99 14.11 5.38
C THR A 185 0.47 13.71 5.34
N ALA A 186 0.96 13.29 4.18
CA ALA A 186 2.40 13.13 3.95
C ALA A 186 2.95 14.29 3.09
N GLU A 187 4.26 14.48 3.04
CA GLU A 187 4.84 15.29 1.96
C GLU A 187 4.64 14.61 0.60
N GLY A 188 4.28 15.39 -0.41
CA GLY A 188 4.10 14.95 -1.79
C GLY A 188 5.17 15.49 -2.73
N ASP A 189 5.15 15.04 -3.98
CA ASP A 189 5.97 15.62 -5.06
C ASP A 189 5.36 16.91 -5.65
N GLY A 190 4.14 17.26 -5.25
CA GLY A 190 3.42 18.46 -5.69
C GLY A 190 2.83 18.37 -7.10
N ILE A 191 3.13 17.32 -7.87
CA ILE A 191 2.79 17.20 -9.30
C ILE A 191 1.37 16.65 -9.48
N THR A 192 0.61 17.28 -10.37
CA THR A 192 -0.67 16.76 -10.85
C THR A 192 -0.46 15.88 -12.08
N GLY A 193 -0.93 14.63 -12.07
CA GLY A 193 -0.77 13.71 -13.20
C GLY A 193 0.33 12.67 -12.98
N LYS A 194 1.29 12.58 -13.91
CA LYS A 194 2.44 11.66 -13.78
C LYS A 194 3.49 12.28 -12.87
N GLY A 195 3.72 11.67 -11.70
CA GLY A 195 4.72 12.10 -10.73
C GLY A 195 6.15 11.83 -11.20
N GLN A 196 7.13 12.04 -10.31
CA GLN A 196 8.54 11.76 -10.62
C GLN A 196 8.84 10.25 -10.68
N GLY A 197 8.02 9.44 -9.99
CA GLY A 197 8.25 8.03 -9.78
C GLY A 197 9.03 7.76 -8.48
N PRO A 198 9.34 6.48 -8.19
CA PRO A 198 10.09 6.12 -6.98
C PRO A 198 11.48 6.78 -6.96
N ASP A 199 11.88 7.31 -5.80
CA ASP A 199 13.23 7.86 -5.60
C ASP A 199 14.27 6.73 -5.78
N PRO A 200 15.30 6.88 -6.64
CA PRO A 200 16.33 5.87 -6.84
C PRO A 200 17.01 5.38 -5.56
N LYS A 201 17.17 6.24 -4.54
CA LYS A 201 17.74 5.88 -3.24
C LYS A 201 16.78 4.99 -2.45
N GLU A 202 15.48 5.29 -2.48
CA GLU A 202 14.46 4.44 -1.85
C GLU A 202 14.35 3.10 -2.57
N ILE A 203 14.46 3.06 -3.91
CA ILE A 203 14.55 1.79 -4.66
C ILE A 203 15.73 0.95 -4.17
N ALA A 204 16.92 1.56 -4.07
CA ALA A 204 18.10 0.85 -3.58
C ALA A 204 17.92 0.35 -2.14
N TYR A 205 17.32 1.17 -1.27
CA TYR A 205 17.02 0.82 0.11
C TYR A 205 16.01 -0.33 0.21
N ASN A 206 14.91 -0.27 -0.53
CA ASN A 206 13.86 -1.29 -0.56
C ASN A 206 14.32 -2.61 -1.19
N LYS A 207 15.39 -2.60 -2.01
CA LYS A 207 16.04 -3.80 -2.55
C LYS A 207 17.17 -4.34 -1.65
N GLY A 208 17.53 -3.65 -0.57
CA GLY A 208 18.71 -3.94 0.26
C GLY A 208 18.45 -4.77 1.53
N ASP A 209 17.32 -5.47 1.62
CA ASP A 209 16.91 -6.27 2.80
C ASP A 209 17.00 -5.50 4.13
N ASN A 210 16.55 -4.25 4.14
CA ASN A 210 16.69 -3.37 5.30
C ASN A 210 15.56 -3.50 6.32
N TYR A 211 14.41 -4.05 5.92
CA TYR A 211 13.21 -4.13 6.75
C TYR A 211 13.01 -5.48 7.48
N SER A 212 13.73 -6.52 7.08
CA SER A 212 13.59 -7.86 7.67
C SER A 212 14.52 -8.11 8.87
N LYS A 213 15.44 -7.18 9.13
CA LYS A 213 16.41 -7.26 10.22
C LYS A 213 15.75 -7.00 11.57
N PRO A 214 16.12 -7.71 12.65
CA PRO A 214 15.66 -7.38 13.99
C PRO A 214 15.94 -5.92 14.33
N GLY A 215 14.92 -5.20 14.80
CA GLY A 215 15.04 -3.77 15.12
C GLY A 215 15.17 -2.85 13.89
N ALA A 216 14.79 -3.34 12.70
CA ALA A 216 14.70 -2.51 11.50
C ALA A 216 13.94 -1.21 11.78
N LYS A 217 14.54 -0.10 11.36
CA LYS A 217 13.90 1.22 11.39
C LYS A 217 13.44 1.54 9.98
N GLY A 218 12.23 2.06 9.87
CA GLY A 218 11.75 2.62 8.62
C GLY A 218 12.51 3.89 8.24
N ILE A 219 12.17 4.43 7.08
CA ILE A 219 12.50 5.80 6.71
C ILE A 219 11.48 6.76 7.35
N ASP A 220 11.82 8.04 7.39
CA ASP A 220 10.84 9.07 7.77
C ASP A 220 9.77 9.16 6.67
N LEU A 221 8.51 8.91 7.02
CA LEU A 221 7.38 8.99 6.10
C LEU A 221 6.93 10.43 5.82
N LEU A 222 7.56 11.43 6.44
CA LEU A 222 7.30 12.86 6.23
C LEU A 222 5.84 13.22 6.53
N LEU A 223 5.33 12.70 7.65
CA LEU A 223 3.93 12.88 8.05
C LEU A 223 3.71 14.21 8.78
N ASN A 224 2.59 14.84 8.46
CA ASN A 224 2.12 16.10 9.02
C ASN A 224 0.71 15.90 9.55
N THR A 225 0.56 15.96 10.88
CA THR A 225 -0.74 15.83 11.55
C THR A 225 -1.31 17.22 11.84
N LYS A 226 -2.44 17.56 11.23
CA LYS A 226 -3.22 18.74 11.63
C LYS A 226 -4.11 18.34 12.79
N ARG A 227 -3.59 18.43 14.02
CA ARG A 227 -4.42 18.23 15.22
C ARG A 227 -5.68 19.09 15.15
N ASP A 228 -6.81 18.47 15.49
CA ASP A 228 -8.11 19.12 15.52
C ASP A 228 -8.06 20.33 16.47
N LYS A 229 -8.15 21.54 15.90
CA LYS A 229 -8.19 22.81 16.65
C LYS A 229 -9.42 22.93 17.57
N SER A 230 -10.32 21.94 17.59
CA SER A 230 -11.43 21.86 18.54
C SER A 230 -10.99 21.46 19.96
N LYS A 231 -9.82 20.83 20.13
CA LYS A 231 -9.30 20.40 21.45
C LYS A 231 -8.37 21.40 22.14
N ASP A 232 -7.95 22.47 21.46
CA ASP A 232 -7.08 23.52 22.02
C ASP A 232 -7.90 24.74 22.49
N ARG A 233 -9.19 24.55 22.84
CA ARG A 233 -10.09 25.60 23.38
C ARG A 233 -10.65 25.24 24.77
N GLU A 234 -9.87 24.54 25.56
CA GLU A 234 -10.00 24.49 27.02
C GLU A 234 -8.62 24.76 27.60
N ASP A 235 -8.31 26.06 27.79
CA ASP A 235 -7.48 26.64 28.85
C ASP A 235 -7.48 28.18 28.72
#